data_AF-A0AB36YIQ9-F1
#
_entry.id   AF-A0AB36YIQ9-F1
#
_cell.length_a   1.000
_cell.length_b   1.000
_cell.length_c   1.000
_cell.angle_alpha   90.00
_cell.angle_beta   90.00
_cell.angle_gamma   90.00
#
_symmetry.space_group_name_H-M   'P 1'
#
loop_
_entity.id
_entity.type
_entity.pdbx_description
1 polymer ?
#
loop_
_entity_poly.entity_id
_entity_poly.type
_entity_poly.pdbx_seq_one_letter_code
_entity_poly.pdbx_strand_id
1 'polypeptide(L)' 'MTLQPGQRIYNPHEQVYLVCTEGGHYILQTLDNLFFYFGEVPDTNTEVPLQRIENVLGHFLHFTR' A
#
# COMPACT_ATOMS: atom_id res chain seq x y z
N MET A 1 2.33 -15.55 6.54
CA MET A 1 1.20 -15.76 5.60
C MET A 1 1.32 -14.70 4.54
N THR A 2 1.46 -15.08 3.27
CA THR A 2 1.60 -14.13 2.16
C THR A 2 0.22 -13.79 1.62
N LEU A 3 -0.09 -12.50 1.52
CA LEU A 3 -1.36 -12.02 0.99
C LEU A 3 -1.42 -12.33 -0.51
N GLN A 4 -2.50 -12.99 -0.96
CA GLN A 4 -2.67 -13.28 -2.40
C GLN A 4 -3.17 -12.03 -3.14
N PRO A 5 -2.95 -11.93 -4.47
CA PRO A 5 -3.53 -10.86 -5.27
C PRO A 5 -5.04 -10.72 -5.05
N GLY A 6 -5.52 -9.48 -4.96
CA GLY A 6 -6.91 -9.13 -4.67
C GLY A 6 -7.32 -9.22 -3.19
N GLN A 7 -6.44 -9.71 -2.31
CA GLN A 7 -6.72 -9.80 -0.88
C GLN A 7 -6.35 -8.53 -0.12
N ARG A 8 -6.98 -8.36 1.05
CA ARG A 8 -6.63 -7.34 2.04
C ARG A 8 -6.75 -7.88 3.46
N ILE A 9 -5.93 -7.37 4.36
CA ILE A 9 -6.01 -7.63 5.81
C ILE A 9 -6.05 -6.30 6.56
N TYR A 10 -6.90 -6.22 7.58
CA TYR A 10 -7.01 -5.05 8.43
C TYR A 10 -6.06 -5.17 9.62
N ASN A 11 -5.25 -4.14 9.86
CA ASN A 11 -4.48 -3.98 11.08
C ASN A 11 -5.22 -3.01 12.03
N PRO A 12 -5.77 -3.50 13.16
CA PRO A 12 -6.55 -2.67 14.07
C PRO A 12 -5.70 -1.69 14.90
N HIS A 13 -4.40 -1.91 15.05
CA HIS A 13 -3.52 -1.04 15.84
C HIS A 13 -3.26 0.28 15.12
N GLU A 14 -2.83 0.20 13.86
CA GLU A 14 -2.57 1.36 13.01
C GLU A 14 -3.80 1.82 12.22
N GLN A 15 -4.93 1.08 12.29
CA GLN A 15 -6.18 1.38 11.59
C GLN A 15 -6.03 1.50 10.07
N VAL A 16 -5.27 0.58 9.48
CA VAL A 16 -5.01 0.52 8.04
C VAL A 16 -5.25 -0.88 7.49
N TYR A 17 -5.60 -0.96 6.21
CA TYR A 17 -5.57 -2.21 5.46
C TYR A 17 -4.22 -2.35 4.76
N LEU A 18 -3.61 -3.54 4.86
CA LEU A 18 -2.61 -3.98 3.90
C LEU A 18 -3.35 -4.66 2.74
N VAL A 19 -3.18 -4.16 1.54
CA VAL A 19 -3.84 -4.64 0.32
C VAL A 19 -2.78 -5.19 -0.63
N CYS A 20 -3.02 -6.38 -1.19
CA CYS A 20 -2.27 -6.90 -2.32
C CYS A 20 -3.13 -6.72 -3.57
N THR A 21 -2.69 -5.83 -4.46
CA THR A 21 -3.39 -5.56 -5.72
C THR A 21 -3.37 -6.78 -6.64
N GLU A 22 -4.23 -6.81 -7.65
CA GLU A 22 -4.24 -7.87 -8.67
C GLU A 22 -2.87 -8.01 -9.38
N GLY A 23 -2.12 -6.90 -9.51
CA GLY A 23 -0.76 -6.90 -10.05
C GLY A 23 0.33 -7.38 -9.08
N GLY A 24 -0.03 -7.79 -7.86
CA GLY A 24 0.89 -8.28 -6.83
C GLY A 24 1.59 -7.19 -6.01
N HIS A 25 1.22 -5.92 -6.18
CA HIS A 25 1.80 -4.83 -5.39
C HIS A 25 1.10 -4.65 -4.05
N TYR A 26 1.89 -4.32 -3.03
CA TYR A 26 1.39 -3.99 -1.70
C TYR A 26 1.11 -2.49 -1.54
N ILE A 27 -0.05 -2.18 -0.97
CA ILE A 27 -0.52 -0.81 -0.69
C ILE A 27 -1.05 -0.77 0.75
N LEU A 28 -0.82 0.34 1.46
CA LEU A 28 -1.55 0.64 2.69
C LEU A 28 -2.76 1.52 2.36
N GLN A 29 -3.95 1.10 2.77
CA GLN A 29 -5.19 1.84 2.59
C GLN A 29 -5.73 2.28 3.95
N THR A 30 -5.93 3.58 4.15
CA THR A 30 -6.60 4.12 5.34
C THR A 30 -8.11 3.98 5.26
N LEU A 31 -8.80 4.15 6.40
CA LEU A 31 -10.26 4.06 6.48
C LEU A 31 -11.00 5.12 5.64
N ASP A 32 -10.38 6.28 5.43
CA ASP A 32 -10.87 7.35 4.55
C ASP A 32 -10.44 7.18 3.08
N ASN A 33 -9.85 6.04 2.74
CA ASN A 33 -9.44 5.63 1.39
C ASN A 33 -8.36 6.53 0.77
N LEU A 34 -7.33 6.84 1.55
CA LEU A 34 -6.02 7.20 1.02
C LEU A 34 -5.18 5.94 0.83
N PHE A 35 -4.43 5.89 -0.26
CA PHE A 35 -3.60 4.78 -0.68
C PHE A 35 -2.14 5.20 -0.67
N PHE A 36 -1.32 4.49 0.11
CA PHE A 36 0.12 4.70 0.22
C PHE A 36 0.84 3.59 -0.54
N TYR A 37 1.65 3.99 -1.52
CA TYR A 37 2.36 3.08 -2.41
C TYR A 37 3.87 3.25 -2.28
N PHE A 38 4.58 2.13 -2.11
CA PHE A 38 6.01 2.08 -1.84
C PHE A 38 6.84 1.56 -3.02
N GLY A 39 6.21 1.30 -4.17
CA GLY A 39 6.87 0.70 -5.33
C GLY A 39 6.92 -0.82 -5.26
N GLU A 40 7.97 -1.39 -5.88
CA GLU A 40 8.33 -2.79 -5.67
C GLU A 40 8.89 -2.97 -4.26
N VAL A 41 8.23 -3.81 -3.45
CA VAL A 41 8.67 -4.13 -2.10
C VAL A 41 9.42 -5.46 -2.13
N PRO A 42 10.73 -5.49 -1.82
CA PRO A 42 11.48 -6.74 -1.79
C PRO A 42 11.00 -7.62 -0.63
N ASP A 43 11.07 -8.95 -0.77
CA ASP A 43 10.79 -9.91 0.31
C ASP A 43 11.94 -9.98 1.35
N THR A 44 12.60 -8.85 1.53
CA THR A 44 13.63 -8.62 2.53
C THR A 44 13.03 -7.65 3.53
N ASN A 45 13.30 -7.81 4.82
CA ASN A 45 12.83 -6.91 5.87
C ASN A 45 13.55 -5.53 5.82
N THR A 46 13.70 -4.98 4.62
CA THR A 46 14.40 -3.74 4.28
C THR A 46 13.36 -2.64 4.15
N GLU A 47 13.67 -1.47 4.70
CA GLU A 47 12.81 -0.30 4.59
C GLU A 47 12.73 0.18 3.13
N VAL A 48 11.50 0.44 2.67
CA VAL A 48 11.21 1.00 1.34
C VAL A 48 10.59 2.38 1.49
N PRO A 49 11.04 3.39 0.71
CA PRO A 49 10.48 4.73 0.79
C PRO A 49 9.07 4.78 0.21
N LEU A 50 8.24 5.68 0.74
CA LEU A 50 6.97 6.03 0.12
C LEU A 50 7.20 6.70 -1.24
N GLN A 51 6.54 6.21 -2.29
CA GLN A 51 6.66 6.73 -3.65
C GLN A 51 5.44 7.52 -4.10
N ARG A 52 4.24 7.13 -3.66
CA ARG A 52 3.00 7.79 -4.07
C ARG A 52 1.94 7.75 -2.97
N ILE A 53 1.20 8.85 -2.83
CA ILE A 53 -0.06 8.91 -2.09
C ILE A 53 -1.16 9.21 -3.10
N GLU A 54 -2.25 8.45 -3.06
CA GLU A 54 -3.38 8.58 -3.96
C GLU A 54 -4.71 8.53 -3.20
N ASN A 55 -5.74 9.21 -3.68
CA ASN A 55 -7.09 9.12 -3.14
C ASN A 55 -8.01 8.31 -4.05
N VAL A 56 -9.26 8.08 -3.61
CA VAL A 56 -10.29 7.35 -4.39
C VAL A 56 -10.63 7.94 -5.75
N LEU A 57 -10.32 9.21 -5.98
CA LEU A 57 -10.57 9.89 -7.26
C LEU A 57 -9.41 9.71 -8.24
N GLY A 58 -8.35 9.00 -7.84
CA GLY A 58 -7.13 8.84 -8.63
C GLY A 58 -6.21 10.04 -8.63
N HIS A 59 -6.48 11.06 -7.79
CA HIS A 59 -5.55 12.17 -7.60
C HIS A 59 -4.38 11.70 -6.75
N PHE A 60 -3.16 12.02 -7.19
CA PHE A 60 -1.96 11.54 -6.52
C PHE A 60 -0.86 12.59 -6.38
N LEU A 61 -0.05 12.39 -5.35
CA LEU A 61 1.28 12.99 -5.22
C LEU A 61 2.31 11.90 -5.45
N HIS A 62 3.26 12.14 -6.33
CA HIS A 62 4.40 11.27 -6.56
C HIS A 62 5.66 11.91 -5.98
N PHE A 63 6.37 11.16 -5.15
CA PHE A 63 7.56 11.62 -4.46
C PHE A 63 8.80 11.18 -5.23
N THR A 64 9.61 12.15 -5.65
CA THR A 64 10.94 11.92 -6.21
C THR A 64 11.98 12.30 -5.17
N ARG A 65 13.09 11.55 -5.10
CA ARG A 65 14.24 11.91 -4.26
C ARG A 65 15.05 13.04 -4.88
#